data_AF-A0A843KXM9-F1
#
_entry.id   AF-A0A843KXM9-F1
#
_cell.length_a   1.000
_cell.length_b   1.000
_cell.length_c   1.000
_cell.angle_alpha   90.00
_cell.angle_beta   90.00
_cell.angle_gamma   90.00
#
_symmetry.space_group_name_H-M   'P 1'
#
loop_
_entity.id
_entity.type
_entity.pdbx_description
1 polymer ?
#
loop_
_entity_poly.entity_id
_entity_poly.type
_entity_poly.pdbx_seq_one_letter_code
_entity_poly.pdbx_strand_id
1 'polypeptide(L)'
;MNFRLLPALIVLLLAFSLGAACTGSGGEAGPSTPGTGTPAATATPTPTTEVSLVPGPTQTIPPGKEVTFQITPGYPSPFTHDLTITFNGGKGQDYVNGIALRVTKSNGEVVEKTLQPRIGDAVTINEA
;
A
#
# COMPACT_ATOMS: atom_id res chain seq x y z
N MET A 1 7.62 -45.74 -13.37
CA MET A 1 7.94 -44.30 -13.42
C MET A 1 9.26 -44.11 -14.14
N ASN A 2 9.23 -43.41 -15.28
CA ASN A 2 10.39 -43.29 -16.17
C ASN A 2 11.36 -42.23 -15.63
N PHE A 3 12.33 -42.64 -14.82
CA PHE A 3 13.33 -41.76 -14.16
C PHE A 3 14.15 -40.91 -15.15
N ARG A 4 14.11 -41.25 -16.45
CA ARG A 4 14.74 -40.50 -17.54
C ARG A 4 13.98 -39.23 -17.97
N LEU A 5 12.72 -39.06 -17.57
CA LEU A 5 11.91 -37.87 -17.86
C LEU A 5 12.14 -36.74 -16.84
N LEU A 6 12.68 -37.07 -15.67
CA LEU A 6 12.97 -36.12 -14.59
C LEU A 6 13.94 -35.00 -15.01
N PRO A 7 15.09 -35.26 -15.68
CA PRO A 7 15.99 -34.18 -16.10
C PRO A 7 15.38 -33.27 -17.17
N ALA A 8 14.58 -33.82 -18.10
CA ALA A 8 13.91 -33.02 -19.13
C ALA A 8 12.88 -32.04 -18.53
N LEU A 9 12.15 -32.47 -17.50
CA LEU A 9 11.18 -31.63 -16.79
C LEU A 9 11.87 -30.50 -15.99
N ILE A 10 13.03 -30.77 -15.39
CA ILE A 10 13.80 -29.76 -14.66
C ILE A 10 14.33 -28.68 -15.61
N VAL A 11 14.87 -29.08 -16.77
CA VAL A 11 15.37 -28.13 -17.79
C VAL A 11 14.22 -27.27 -18.34
N LEU A 12 13.05 -27.88 -18.59
CA LEU A 12 11.86 -27.15 -19.04
C LEU A 12 11.39 -26.12 -18.00
N LEU A 13 11.36 -26.49 -16.72
CA LEU A 13 10.99 -25.57 -15.63
C LEU A 13 11.97 -24.42 -15.46
N LEU A 14 13.28 -24.66 -15.63
CA LEU A 14 14.29 -23.60 -15.63
C LEU A 14 14.11 -22.63 -16.82
N ALA A 15 13.77 -23.13 -18.01
CA ALA A 15 13.58 -22.26 -19.17
C ALA A 15 12.38 -21.30 -19.00
N PHE A 16 11.31 -21.74 -18.34
CA PHE A 16 10.11 -20.92 -18.10
C PHE A 16 10.32 -19.84 -17.02
N SER A 17 11.20 -20.06 -16.05
CA SER A 17 11.40 -19.11 -14.94
C SER A 17 12.19 -17.85 -15.34
N LEU A 18 13.01 -17.91 -16.39
CA LEU A 18 13.77 -16.75 -16.88
C LEU A 18 12.93 -15.75 -17.69
N GLY A 19 11.70 -16.10 -18.09
CA GLY A 19 10.83 -15.25 -18.93
C GLY A 19 9.87 -14.32 -18.17
N ALA A 20 9.77 -14.42 -16.84
CA ALA A 20 8.76 -13.69 -16.06
C ALA A 20 9.27 -12.38 -15.42
N ALA A 21 10.54 -12.00 -15.63
CA ALA A 21 11.08 -10.76 -15.14
C ALA A 21 11.01 -9.67 -16.23
N CYS A 22 10.32 -8.56 -15.93
CA CYS A 22 10.34 -7.27 -16.64
C CYS A 22 9.24 -6.92 -17.67
N THR A 23 7.98 -7.35 -17.50
CA THR A 23 6.83 -6.64 -18.13
C THR A 23 6.03 -5.84 -17.11
N GLY A 24 6.68 -4.88 -16.46
CA GLY A 24 5.96 -3.76 -15.87
C GLY A 24 5.48 -2.85 -17.00
N SER A 25 4.26 -3.06 -17.49
CA SER A 25 3.64 -2.20 -18.50
C SER A 25 3.52 -0.78 -17.95
N GLY A 26 4.37 0.12 -18.42
CA GLY A 26 4.23 1.56 -18.23
C GLY A 26 3.00 2.03 -18.99
N GLY A 27 1.95 2.39 -18.26
CA GLY A 27 0.74 3.00 -18.82
C GLY A 27 0.97 4.48 -19.07
N GLU A 28 0.74 4.89 -20.32
CA GLU A 28 0.82 6.25 -20.85
C GLU A 28 -0.05 7.26 -20.09
N ALA A 29 0.50 8.45 -19.86
CA ALA A 29 -0.25 9.63 -19.41
C ALA A 29 -1.14 10.14 -20.55
N GLY A 30 -2.46 10.08 -20.36
CA GLY A 30 -3.42 10.68 -21.28
C GLY A 30 -3.47 12.21 -21.17
N PRO A 31 -3.71 12.94 -22.28
CA PRO A 31 -3.73 14.40 -22.31
C PRO A 31 -4.97 15.00 -21.63
N SER A 32 -4.76 16.10 -20.90
CA SER A 32 -5.82 16.89 -20.24
C SER A 32 -6.46 17.88 -21.22
N THR A 33 -7.78 17.79 -21.42
CA THR A 33 -8.56 18.75 -22.23
C THR A 33 -8.99 19.97 -21.40
N PRO A 34 -8.81 21.21 -21.88
CA PRO A 34 -9.25 22.43 -21.17
C PRO A 34 -10.77 22.66 -21.23
N GLY A 35 -11.39 22.88 -20.07
CA GLY A 35 -12.80 23.26 -19.92
C GLY A 35 -12.97 24.67 -19.33
N THR A 36 -13.78 25.47 -20.04
CA THR A 36 -14.22 26.86 -19.89
C THR A 36 -14.52 27.38 -18.47
N GLY A 37 -14.20 28.66 -18.25
CA GLY A 37 -14.09 29.32 -16.94
C GLY A 37 -15.37 29.80 -16.26
N THR A 38 -15.26 29.97 -14.94
CA THR A 38 -16.20 30.65 -14.03
C THR A 38 -15.41 31.75 -13.28
N PRO A 39 -15.99 32.93 -12.97
CA PRO A 39 -15.23 34.09 -12.49
C PRO A 39 -14.46 33.86 -11.18
N ALA A 40 -13.22 34.36 -11.16
CA ALA A 40 -12.24 34.18 -10.12
C ALA A 40 -12.62 34.84 -8.79
N ALA A 41 -12.62 34.07 -7.70
CA ALA A 41 -12.51 34.63 -6.36
C ALA A 41 -11.09 35.17 -6.16
N THR A 42 -10.98 36.40 -5.66
CA THR A 42 -9.69 37.03 -5.32
C THR A 42 -9.02 36.20 -4.22
N ALA A 43 -7.93 35.49 -4.56
CA ALA A 43 -7.17 34.71 -3.60
C ALA A 43 -6.27 35.63 -2.77
N THR A 44 -6.45 35.58 -1.45
CA THR A 44 -5.48 36.09 -0.47
C THR A 44 -4.11 35.45 -0.74
N PRO A 45 -2.98 36.19 -0.75
CA PRO A 45 -1.67 35.58 -0.92
C PRO A 45 -1.35 34.65 0.25
N THR A 46 -1.37 33.33 -0.03
CA THR A 46 -0.83 32.31 0.87
C THR A 46 0.67 32.53 1.04
N PRO A 47 1.22 32.49 2.27
CA PRO A 47 2.66 32.58 2.48
C PRO A 47 3.38 31.51 1.66
N THR A 48 4.38 31.92 0.88
CA THR A 48 5.21 31.01 0.08
C THR A 48 6.10 30.21 1.02
N THR A 49 5.66 29.01 1.39
CA THR A 49 6.51 28.03 2.06
C THR A 49 7.65 27.65 1.12
N GLU A 50 8.88 27.83 1.57
CA GLU A 50 10.10 27.43 0.86
C GLU A 50 10.04 25.93 0.56
N VAL A 51 10.14 25.56 -0.72
CA VAL A 51 10.02 24.16 -1.16
C VAL A 51 11.31 23.43 -0.83
N SER A 52 11.26 22.49 0.12
CA SER A 52 12.38 21.61 0.42
C SER A 52 12.70 20.73 -0.79
N LEU A 53 13.95 20.76 -1.25
CA LEU A 53 14.48 19.88 -2.31
C LEU A 53 15.01 18.55 -1.77
N VAL A 54 14.95 18.35 -0.46
CA VAL A 54 15.29 17.08 0.17
C VAL A 54 14.07 16.17 0.02
N PRO A 55 14.16 15.01 -0.65
CA PRO A 55 13.06 14.07 -0.73
C PRO A 55 12.68 13.64 0.69
N GLY A 56 11.52 14.10 1.16
CA GLY A 56 10.92 13.63 2.39
C GLY A 56 10.33 12.22 2.19
N PRO A 57 9.92 11.53 3.27
CA PRO A 57 9.15 10.31 3.13
C PRO A 57 7.88 10.62 2.32
N THR A 58 7.79 10.10 1.11
CA THR A 58 6.60 10.22 0.28
C THR A 58 5.52 9.35 0.91
N GLN A 59 4.62 9.98 1.67
CA GLN A 59 3.46 9.29 2.27
C GLN A 59 2.41 8.87 1.23
N THR A 60 2.58 9.29 -0.03
CA THR A 60 1.70 8.97 -1.14
C THR A 60 2.30 7.86 -1.99
N ILE A 61 1.62 6.72 -2.01
CA ILE A 61 1.97 5.59 -2.86
C ILE A 61 1.79 5.99 -4.34
N PRO A 62 2.75 5.69 -5.24
CA PRO A 62 2.61 5.96 -6.66
C PRO A 62 1.35 5.29 -7.26
N PRO A 63 0.71 5.89 -8.27
CA PRO A 63 -0.45 5.29 -8.90
C PRO A 63 -0.13 3.89 -9.46
N GLY A 64 -0.99 2.90 -9.21
CA GLY A 64 -0.82 1.51 -9.61
C GLY A 64 0.09 0.68 -8.70
N LYS A 65 0.55 1.25 -7.58
CA LYS A 65 1.39 0.60 -6.55
C LYS A 65 0.67 0.48 -5.21
N GLU A 66 -0.64 0.38 -5.21
CA GLU A 66 -1.46 0.34 -4.00
C GLU A 66 -1.09 -0.84 -3.09
N VAL A 67 -1.27 -0.63 -1.79
CA VAL A 67 -1.24 -1.66 -0.76
C VAL A 67 -2.59 -1.72 -0.05
N THR A 68 -2.92 -2.89 0.47
CA THR A 68 -4.23 -3.19 1.04
C THR A 68 -4.08 -3.55 2.52
N PHE A 69 -5.03 -3.04 3.30
CA PHE A 69 -5.21 -3.41 4.70
C PHE A 69 -6.57 -4.07 4.86
N GLN A 70 -6.63 -5.05 5.74
CA GLN A 70 -7.88 -5.66 6.18
C GLN A 70 -8.16 -5.22 7.61
N ILE A 71 -9.39 -4.77 7.83
CA ILE A 71 -9.87 -4.33 9.14
C ILE A 71 -10.95 -5.30 9.58
N THR A 72 -10.72 -5.98 10.71
CA THR A 72 -11.62 -6.99 11.25
C THR A 72 -12.06 -6.56 12.65
N PRO A 73 -13.31 -6.08 12.82
CA PRO A 73 -13.85 -5.77 14.14
C PRO A 73 -14.24 -7.06 14.88
N GLY A 74 -14.11 -7.08 16.21
CA GLY A 74 -14.50 -8.21 17.06
C GLY A 74 -13.66 -9.47 16.83
N TYR A 75 -12.35 -9.31 16.61
CA TYR A 75 -11.39 -10.43 16.50
C TYR A 75 -10.32 -10.31 17.59
N PRO A 76 -9.95 -11.42 18.27
CA PRO A 76 -10.34 -12.82 18.03
C PRO A 76 -11.71 -13.22 18.59
N SER A 77 -12.37 -12.36 19.37
CA SER A 77 -13.70 -12.63 19.95
C SER A 77 -14.72 -11.59 19.52
N PRO A 78 -15.90 -11.99 19.01
CA PRO A 78 -16.95 -11.04 18.61
C PRO A 78 -17.60 -10.32 19.79
N PHE A 79 -17.32 -10.76 21.02
CA PHE A 79 -17.82 -10.14 22.25
C PHE A 79 -16.88 -9.07 22.80
N THR A 80 -15.66 -8.95 22.29
CA THR A 80 -14.75 -7.87 22.64
C THR A 80 -14.85 -6.76 21.60
N HIS A 81 -14.78 -5.51 22.06
CA HIS A 81 -14.74 -4.34 21.19
C HIS A 81 -13.33 -4.17 20.58
N ASP A 82 -12.72 -5.25 20.12
CA ASP A 82 -11.35 -5.21 19.61
C ASP A 82 -11.34 -4.96 18.10
N LEU A 83 -10.32 -4.27 17.62
CA LEU A 83 -10.10 -3.99 16.20
C LEU A 83 -8.77 -4.58 15.75
N THR A 84 -8.82 -5.58 14.89
CA THR A 84 -7.63 -6.16 14.28
C THR A 84 -7.39 -5.56 12.90
N ILE A 85 -6.20 -5.00 12.71
CA ILE A 85 -5.74 -4.45 11.44
C ILE A 85 -4.63 -5.35 10.92
N THR A 86 -4.84 -5.93 9.74
CA THR A 86 -3.90 -6.85 9.07
C THR A 86 -3.40 -6.23 7.77
N PHE A 87 -2.09 -6.34 7.53
CA PHE A 87 -1.49 -5.92 6.27
C PHE A 87 -1.58 -7.04 5.23
N ASN A 88 -2.28 -6.79 4.12
CA ASN A 88 -2.49 -7.77 3.06
C ASN A 88 -1.48 -7.62 1.89
N GLY A 89 -0.57 -6.65 1.95
CA GLY A 89 0.40 -6.37 0.89
C GLY A 89 -0.21 -5.66 -0.31
N GLY A 90 0.47 -5.73 -1.45
CA GLY A 90 0.01 -5.12 -2.70
C GLY A 90 1.17 -4.84 -3.66
N LYS A 91 0.86 -4.22 -4.81
CA LYS A 91 1.84 -3.99 -5.90
C LYS A 91 2.96 -3.05 -5.50
N GLY A 92 2.78 -2.25 -4.44
CA GLY A 92 3.80 -1.34 -3.93
C GLY A 92 4.36 -1.68 -2.57
N GLN A 93 4.18 -2.92 -2.07
CA GLN A 93 4.75 -3.29 -0.78
C GLN A 93 6.28 -3.07 -0.71
N ASP A 94 6.99 -3.23 -1.83
CA ASP A 94 8.44 -3.05 -1.92
C ASP A 94 8.88 -1.59 -1.73
N TYR A 95 7.94 -0.63 -1.84
CA TYR A 95 8.17 0.79 -1.60
C TYR A 95 7.79 1.23 -0.18
N VAL A 96 7.27 0.30 0.65
CA VAL A 96 6.87 0.60 2.03
C VAL A 96 7.99 0.22 2.98
N ASN A 97 8.61 1.22 3.60
CA ASN A 97 9.68 1.01 4.59
C ASN A 97 9.15 0.75 6.01
N GLY A 98 7.90 1.15 6.30
CA GLY A 98 7.27 0.99 7.61
C GLY A 98 5.84 1.49 7.58
N ILE A 99 5.01 0.95 8.47
CA ILE A 99 3.59 1.29 8.56
C ILE A 99 3.33 1.85 9.95
N ALA A 100 2.97 3.13 10.03
CA ALA A 100 2.49 3.77 11.24
C ALA A 100 0.95 3.81 11.18
N LEU A 101 0.32 3.23 12.20
CA LEU A 101 -1.13 3.22 12.37
C LEU A 101 -1.52 4.22 13.45
N ARG A 102 -2.53 5.03 13.18
CA ARG A 102 -3.18 5.90 14.16
C ARG A 102 -4.67 5.57 14.18
N VAL A 103 -5.14 5.05 15.30
CA VAL A 103 -6.53 4.65 15.51
C VAL A 103 -7.15 5.57 16.55
N THR A 104 -8.26 6.20 16.21
CA THR A 104 -9.07 6.95 17.17
C THR A 104 -10.16 6.01 17.68
N LYS A 105 -10.14 5.75 18.98
CA LYS A 105 -11.14 4.91 19.64
C LYS A 105 -12.48 5.63 19.79
N SER A 106 -13.54 4.86 20.03
CA SER A 106 -14.88 5.38 20.33
C SER A 106 -14.93 6.32 21.54
N ASN A 107 -14.03 6.14 22.52
CA ASN A 107 -13.89 7.01 23.70
C ASN A 107 -13.10 8.32 23.42
N GLY A 108 -12.61 8.52 22.19
CA GLY A 108 -11.81 9.68 21.79
C GLY A 108 -10.30 9.55 22.04
N GLU A 109 -9.83 8.46 22.67
CA GLU A 109 -8.41 8.17 22.84
C GLU A 109 -7.77 7.84 21.49
N VAL A 110 -6.56 8.37 21.26
CA VAL A 110 -5.77 8.07 20.06
C VAL A 110 -4.69 7.07 20.41
N VAL A 111 -4.68 5.94 19.71
CA VAL A 111 -3.66 4.90 19.86
C VAL A 111 -2.80 4.84 18.60
N GLU A 112 -1.49 4.89 18.81
CA GLU A 112 -0.50 4.71 17.75
C GLU A 112 0.15 3.34 17.85
N LYS A 113 0.28 2.67 16.71
CA LYS A 113 0.94 1.37 16.57
C LYS A 113 1.79 1.35 15.32
N THR A 114 2.74 0.43 15.29
CA THR A 114 3.58 0.17 14.13
C THR A 114 3.35 -1.25 13.63
N LEU A 115 3.22 -1.41 12.32
CA LEU A 115 3.20 -2.70 11.64
C LEU A 115 4.45 -2.84 10.78
N GLN A 116 4.91 -4.08 10.64
CA GLN A 116 5.90 -4.42 9.64
C GLN A 116 5.20 -4.52 8.28
N PRO A 117 5.84 -4.06 7.18
CA PRO A 117 5.32 -4.23 5.82
C PRO A 117 5.48 -5.68 5.33
N ARG A 118 5.05 -6.65 6.14
CA ARG A 118 5.07 -8.09 5.86
C ARG A 118 3.64 -8.58 5.77
N ILE A 119 3.30 -9.25 4.67
CA ILE A 119 1.96 -9.81 4.46
C ILE A 119 1.57 -10.70 5.64
N GLY A 120 0.37 -10.48 6.17
CA GLY A 120 -0.17 -11.21 7.31
C GLY A 120 0.23 -10.65 8.67
N ASP A 121 1.12 -9.65 8.74
CA ASP A 121 1.40 -8.95 9.98
C ASP A 121 0.14 -8.20 10.43
N ALA A 122 -0.18 -8.32 11.71
CA ALA A 122 -1.43 -7.83 12.26
C ALA A 122 -1.22 -7.23 13.65
N VAL A 123 -2.01 -6.20 13.94
CA VAL A 123 -2.08 -5.58 15.26
C VAL A 123 -3.53 -5.53 15.72
N THR A 124 -3.76 -5.87 16.98
CA THR A 124 -5.06 -5.71 17.61
C THR A 124 -5.04 -4.49 18.52
N ILE A 125 -6.02 -3.62 18.35
CA ILE A 125 -6.33 -2.54 19.27
C ILE A 125 -7.47 -3.02 20.16
N ASN A 126 -7.19 -3.13 21.45
CA ASN A 126 -8.21 -3.53 22.41
C ASN A 126 -9.14 -2.35 22.71
N GLU A 127 -10.43 -2.63 22.88
CA GLU A 127 -11.45 -1.61 23.21
C GLU A 127 -11.42 -0.41 22.25
N ALA A 128 -11.53 -0.69 20.96
CA ALA A 128 -11.57 0.28 19.86
C ALA A 128 -12.88 1.09 19.78
#